data_AF-A0A9W6HMD0-F1
#
_entry.id   AF-A0A9W6HMD0-F1
#
_cell.length_a   1.000
_cell.length_b   1.000
_cell.length_c   1.000
_cell.angle_alpha   90.00
_cell.angle_beta   90.00
_cell.angle_gamma   90.00
#
_symmetry.space_group_name_H-M   'P 1'
#
loop_
_entity.id
_entity.type
_entity.pdbx_description
1 polymer ?
#
loop_
_entity_poly.entity_id
_entity_poly.type
_entity_poly.pdbx_seq_one_letter_code
_entity_poly.pdbx_strand_id
1 'polypeptide(L)'
;MQPDAAWECGYVSAVRTVTFHADGLLAKGLIDQSSHDARREAAQQMWSVFPQGTSSITPLVREAVSLAREGVMPDDPSFEAVVDKINSACTANGTPIILGALASQGG
;
A
#
# COMPACT_ATOMS: atom_id res chain seq x y z
N MET A 1 -18.42 -8.43 9.23
CA MET A 1 -17.69 -7.57 10.18
C MET A 1 -17.13 -6.41 9.36
N GLN A 2 -17.42 -5.15 9.72
CA GLN A 2 -16.85 -4.02 8.99
C GLN A 2 -15.38 -3.82 9.42
N PRO A 3 -14.47 -3.45 8.50
CA PRO A 3 -13.11 -3.10 8.86
C PRO A 3 -13.04 -2.02 9.94
N ASP A 4 -12.21 -2.24 10.96
CA ASP A 4 -11.80 -1.20 11.90
C ASP A 4 -10.44 -0.60 11.48
N ALA A 5 -9.94 0.36 12.26
CA ALA A 5 -8.67 1.03 11.97
C ALA A 5 -7.49 0.04 11.93
N ALA A 6 -7.47 -0.95 12.84
CA ALA A 6 -6.37 -1.92 12.91
C ALA A 6 -6.36 -2.81 11.67
N TRP A 7 -7.54 -3.26 11.24
CA TRP A 7 -7.70 -4.01 10.01
C TRP A 7 -7.26 -3.21 8.77
N GLU A 8 -7.72 -1.95 8.65
CA GLU A 8 -7.37 -1.09 7.51
C GLU A 8 -5.85 -0.81 7.46
N CYS A 9 -5.21 -0.49 8.60
CA CYS A 9 -3.76 -0.31 8.66
C CYS A 9 -2.98 -1.59 8.34
N GLY A 10 -3.47 -2.75 8.79
CA GLY A 10 -2.88 -4.05 8.45
C GLY A 10 -2.96 -4.33 6.94
N TYR A 11 -4.08 -4.00 6.31
CA TYR A 11 -4.24 -4.18 4.87
C TYR A 11 -3.34 -3.23 4.08
N VAL A 12 -3.24 -1.95 4.49
CA VAL A 12 -2.27 -0.99 3.92
C VAL A 12 -0.85 -1.54 4.02
N SER A 13 -0.47 -2.09 5.17
CA SER A 13 0.85 -2.72 5.39
C SER A 13 1.11 -3.85 4.38
N ALA A 14 0.14 -4.72 4.15
CA ALA A 14 0.24 -5.80 3.19
C ALA A 14 0.41 -5.29 1.75
N VAL A 15 -0.40 -4.32 1.33
CA VAL A 15 -0.32 -3.76 -0.04
C VAL A 15 1.01 -3.05 -0.27
N ARG A 16 1.47 -2.22 0.69
CA ARG A 16 2.76 -1.53 0.57
C ARG A 16 3.95 -2.49 0.58
N THR A 17 3.85 -3.59 1.31
CA THR A 17 4.88 -4.65 1.30
C THR A 17 5.05 -5.26 -0.09
N VAL A 18 3.97 -5.39 -0.89
CA VAL A 18 4.07 -5.90 -2.26
C VAL A 18 4.91 -5.00 -3.16
N THR A 19 4.68 -3.68 -3.10
CA THR A 19 5.49 -2.70 -3.85
C THR A 19 6.95 -2.72 -3.37
N PHE A 20 7.17 -2.64 -2.06
CA PHE A 20 8.51 -2.68 -1.46
C PHE A 20 9.29 -3.95 -1.86
N HIS A 21 8.63 -5.11 -1.89
CA HIS A 21 9.20 -6.36 -2.36
C HIS A 21 9.57 -6.32 -3.84
N ALA A 22 8.68 -5.80 -4.70
CA ALA A 22 8.94 -5.68 -6.13
C ALA A 22 10.18 -4.81 -6.38
N ASP A 23 10.26 -3.64 -5.75
CA ASP A 23 11.37 -2.69 -5.90
C ASP A 23 12.70 -3.34 -5.53
N GLY A 24 12.78 -3.97 -4.35
CA GLY A 24 14.04 -4.56 -3.89
C GLY A 24 14.39 -5.90 -4.55
N LEU A 25 13.48 -6.52 -5.31
CA LEU A 25 13.79 -7.65 -6.20
C LEU A 25 14.34 -7.16 -7.54
N LEU A 26 13.74 -6.12 -8.12
CA LEU A 26 14.23 -5.47 -9.34
C LEU A 26 15.64 -4.90 -9.12
N ALA A 27 15.87 -4.20 -8.00
CA ALA A 27 17.16 -3.62 -7.65
C ALA A 27 18.29 -4.67 -7.52
N LYS A 28 17.96 -5.94 -7.28
CA LYS A 28 18.92 -7.06 -7.23
C LYS A 28 19.04 -7.83 -8.54
N GLY A 29 18.30 -7.43 -9.58
CA GLY A 29 18.22 -8.16 -10.84
C GLY A 29 17.58 -9.54 -10.71
N LEU A 30 16.77 -9.78 -9.68
CA LEU A 30 16.07 -11.06 -9.46
C LEU A 30 14.76 -11.18 -10.22
N ILE A 31 14.20 -10.03 -10.63
CA ILE A 31 13.08 -9.93 -11.57
C ILE A 31 13.45 -8.91 -12.64
N ASP A 32 12.85 -9.05 -13.82
CA ASP A 32 12.95 -8.05 -14.89
C ASP A 32 11.93 -6.92 -14.71
N GLN A 33 12.05 -5.90 -15.56
CA GLN A 33 11.15 -4.74 -15.52
C GLN A 33 9.70 -5.13 -15.76
N SER A 34 9.43 -6.06 -16.69
CA SER A 34 8.06 -6.51 -16.98
C SER A 34 7.41 -7.18 -15.78
N SER A 35 8.14 -8.05 -15.07
CA SER A 35 7.67 -8.69 -13.84
C SER A 35 7.46 -7.70 -12.71
N HIS A 36 8.30 -6.67 -12.63
CA HIS A 36 8.15 -5.58 -11.67
C HIS A 36 6.88 -4.76 -11.95
N ASP A 37 6.66 -4.35 -13.20
CA ASP A 37 5.52 -3.54 -13.60
C ASP A 37 4.19 -4.30 -13.37
N ALA A 38 4.14 -5.60 -13.71
CA ALA A 38 2.97 -6.43 -13.44
C ALA A 38 2.61 -6.51 -11.94
N ARG A 39 3.61 -6.53 -11.06
CA ARG A 39 3.38 -6.52 -9.60
C ARG A 39 2.88 -5.17 -9.11
N ARG A 40 3.36 -4.08 -9.72
CA ARG A 40 2.88 -2.72 -9.42
C ARG A 40 1.45 -2.50 -9.89
N GLU A 41 1.09 -3.01 -11.06
CA GLU A 41 -0.30 -3.05 -11.53
C GLU A 41 -1.19 -3.87 -10.59
N ALA A 42 -0.72 -5.04 -10.14
CA ALA A 42 -1.46 -5.82 -9.15
C ALA A 42 -1.63 -5.06 -7.81
N ALA A 43 -0.62 -4.32 -7.37
CA ALA A 43 -0.72 -3.46 -6.18
C ALA A 43 -1.73 -2.33 -6.34
N GLN A 44 -1.73 -1.67 -7.51
CA GLN A 44 -2.73 -0.68 -7.86
C GLN A 44 -4.14 -1.27 -7.87
N GLN A 45 -4.32 -2.49 -8.41
CA GLN A 45 -5.61 -3.17 -8.41
C GLN A 45 -6.09 -3.47 -6.98
N MET A 46 -5.19 -3.93 -6.09
CA MET A 46 -5.53 -4.14 -4.68
C MET A 46 -6.02 -2.85 -4.01
N TRP A 47 -5.39 -1.71 -4.30
CA TRP A 47 -5.89 -0.41 -3.83
C TRP A 47 -7.28 -0.07 -4.37
N SER A 48 -7.56 -0.35 -5.65
CA SER A 48 -8.86 -0.03 -6.26
C SER A 48 -10.06 -0.79 -5.66
N VAL A 49 -9.79 -1.96 -5.07
CA VAL A 49 -10.77 -2.85 -4.43
C VAL A 49 -10.60 -2.94 -2.91
N PHE A 50 -9.81 -2.06 -2.32
CA PHE A 50 -9.52 -2.05 -0.89
C PHE A 50 -10.82 -2.01 -0.06
N PRO A 51 -11.07 -2.98 0.85
CA PRO A 51 -12.27 -2.99 1.69
C PRO A 51 -12.31 -1.84 2.69
N GLN A 52 -13.44 -1.13 2.74
CA GLN A 52 -13.59 0.10 3.53
C GLN A 52 -14.50 -0.13 4.74
N GLY A 53 -14.11 0.43 5.87
CA GLY A 53 -14.87 0.41 7.12
C GLY A 53 -15.63 1.70 7.43
N THR A 54 -15.68 2.02 8.72
CA THR A 54 -16.18 3.31 9.25
C THR A 54 -15.22 3.89 10.29
N SER A 55 -13.93 3.57 10.17
CA SER A 55 -12.90 4.01 11.10
C SER A 55 -12.51 5.48 10.84
N SER A 56 -11.67 6.04 11.72
CA SER A 56 -11.06 7.37 11.52
C SER A 56 -10.13 7.44 10.29
N ILE A 57 -9.69 6.29 9.77
CA ILE A 57 -8.75 6.14 8.66
C ILE A 57 -9.48 5.94 7.33
N THR A 58 -10.71 5.42 7.37
CA THR A 58 -11.54 5.14 6.19
C THR A 58 -11.62 6.31 5.18
N PRO A 59 -11.74 7.60 5.57
CA PRO A 59 -11.75 8.70 4.59
C PRO A 59 -10.47 8.76 3.73
N LEU A 60 -9.30 8.53 4.33
CA LEU A 60 -8.02 8.52 3.63
C LEU A 60 -7.88 7.28 2.73
N VAL A 61 -8.36 6.13 3.21
CA VAL A 61 -8.45 4.91 2.39
C VAL A 61 -9.36 5.13 1.18
N ARG A 62 -10.49 5.82 1.34
CA ARG A 62 -11.38 6.19 0.23
C ARG A 62 -10.69 7.09 -0.79
N GLU A 63 -9.89 8.05 -0.34
CA GLU A 63 -9.09 8.92 -1.21
C GLU A 63 -8.11 8.08 -2.06
N ALA A 64 -7.34 7.19 -1.42
CA ALA A 64 -6.42 6.28 -2.13
C ALA A 64 -7.14 5.34 -3.10
N VAL A 65 -8.32 4.81 -2.72
CA VAL A 65 -9.16 3.98 -3.59
C VAL A 65 -9.65 4.76 -4.81
N SER A 66 -10.03 6.04 -4.64
CA SER A 66 -10.47 6.90 -5.75
C SER A 66 -9.34 7.08 -6.76
N LEU A 67 -8.15 7.48 -6.28
CA LEU A 67 -6.96 7.65 -7.12
C LEU A 67 -6.61 6.35 -7.86
N ALA A 68 -6.62 5.22 -7.15
CA ALA A 68 -6.38 3.93 -7.79
C ALA A 68 -7.41 3.64 -8.88
N ARG A 69 -8.71 3.87 -8.64
CA ARG A 69 -9.76 3.65 -9.65
C ARG A 69 -9.63 4.57 -10.87
N GLU A 70 -9.03 5.74 -10.69
CA GLU A 70 -8.69 6.67 -11.77
C GLU A 70 -7.41 6.26 -12.54
N GLY A 71 -6.76 5.17 -12.12
CA GLY A 71 -5.55 4.65 -12.75
C GLY A 71 -4.26 5.30 -12.25
N VAL A 72 -4.33 6.10 -11.18
CA VAL A 72 -3.15 6.69 -10.55
C VAL A 72 -2.33 5.59 -9.91
N MET A 73 -1.05 5.52 -10.27
CA MET A 73 -0.13 4.48 -9.80
C MET A 73 0.40 4.80 -8.40
N PRO A 74 0.78 3.77 -7.59
CA PRO A 74 1.26 3.97 -6.23
C PRO A 74 2.50 4.89 -6.08
N ASP A 75 3.32 5.06 -7.12
CA ASP A 75 4.49 5.93 -7.10
C ASP A 75 4.21 7.36 -7.59
N ASP A 76 2.96 7.65 -7.98
CA ASP A 76 2.55 9.01 -8.29
C ASP A 76 2.63 9.86 -7.01
N PRO A 77 3.19 11.08 -7.06
CA PRO A 77 3.30 11.93 -5.88
C PRO A 77 1.97 12.21 -5.16
N SER A 78 0.86 12.25 -5.90
CA SER A 78 -0.47 12.42 -5.32
C SER A 78 -0.91 11.20 -4.52
N PHE A 79 -0.58 9.99 -4.99
CA PHE A 79 -0.87 8.74 -4.29
C PHE A 79 -0.02 8.60 -3.04
N GLU A 80 1.29 8.83 -3.15
CA GLU A 80 2.23 8.80 -2.02
C GLU A 80 1.82 9.79 -0.92
N ALA A 81 1.40 11.01 -1.28
CA ALA A 81 0.93 12.00 -0.32
C ALA A 81 -0.30 11.53 0.48
N VAL A 82 -1.19 10.74 -0.12
CA VAL A 82 -2.34 10.14 0.59
C VAL A 82 -1.88 9.00 1.49
N VAL A 83 -0.99 8.14 0.99
CA VAL A 83 -0.43 7.03 1.75
C VAL A 83 0.35 7.53 2.98
N ASP A 84 1.04 8.66 2.90
CA ASP A 84 1.72 9.27 4.04
C ASP A 84 0.75 9.79 5.12
N LYS A 85 -0.39 10.36 4.71
CA LYS A 85 -1.46 10.70 5.65
C LYS A 85 -2.03 9.45 6.31
N ILE A 86 -2.21 8.35 5.56
CA ILE A 86 -2.65 7.06 6.10
C ILE A 86 -1.62 6.55 7.12
N ASN A 87 -0.33 6.54 6.78
CA ASN A 87 0.77 6.13 7.68
C ASN A 87 0.74 6.91 9.00
N SER A 88 0.55 8.23 8.91
CA SER A 88 0.47 9.11 10.07
C SER A 88 -0.76 8.80 10.93
N ALA A 89 -1.93 8.62 10.30
CA ALA A 89 -3.17 8.27 11.00
C ALA A 89 -3.09 6.88 11.67
N CYS A 90 -2.51 5.90 10.98
CA CYS A 90 -2.27 4.55 11.50
C CYS A 90 -1.36 4.57 12.74
N THR A 91 -0.26 5.33 12.67
CA THR A 91 0.66 5.53 13.81
C THR A 91 -0.05 6.18 14.99
N ALA A 92 -0.84 7.23 14.75
CA ALA A 92 -1.60 7.91 15.80
C ALA A 92 -2.69 7.01 16.46
N ASN A 93 -3.23 6.05 15.72
CA ASN A 93 -4.17 5.04 16.24
C ASN A 93 -3.47 3.82 16.87
N GLY A 94 -2.14 3.85 17.05
CA GLY A 94 -1.39 2.75 17.68
C GLY A 94 -1.25 1.48 16.81
N THR A 95 -1.58 1.57 15.52
CA THR A 95 -1.39 0.47 14.54
C THR A 95 -0.48 0.97 13.41
N PRO A 96 0.83 1.14 13.64
CA PRO A 96 1.73 1.65 12.62
C PRO A 96 1.76 0.74 11.40
N ILE A 97 2.04 1.34 10.23
CA ILE A 97 2.24 0.59 9.00
C ILE A 97 3.57 -0.15 9.07
N ILE A 98 3.55 -1.46 8.88
CA ILE A 98 4.73 -2.33 8.92
C ILE A 98 5.03 -2.85 7.53
N LEU A 99 6.25 -2.65 7.07
CA LEU A 99 6.73 -3.25 5.81
C LEU A 99 7.48 -4.53 6.14
N GLY A 100 7.01 -5.65 5.62
CA GLY A 100 7.79 -6.88 5.63
C GLY A 100 8.95 -6.74 4.65
N ALA A 101 10.16 -7.11 5.08
CA ALA A 101 11.30 -7.22 4.18
C ALA A 101 11.53 -8.69 3.81
N LEU A 102 11.88 -8.95 2.54
CA LEU A 102 12.41 -10.25 2.16
C LEU A 102 13.76 -10.46 2.84
N ALA A 103 14.14 -11.72 3.11
CA ALA A 103 15.47 -12.04 3.66
C ALA A 103 16.61 -11.47 2.78
N SER A 104 16.38 -11.38 1.47
CA SER A 104 17.33 -10.78 0.55
C SER A 104 17.44 -9.26 0.69
N GLN A 105 16.45 -8.57 1.27
CA GLN A 105 16.38 -7.11 1.37
C GLN A 105 17.06 -6.52 2.61
N GLY A 106 17.46 -7.34 3.59
CA GLY A 106 18.00 -6.86 4.87
C GLY A 106 16.89 -6.29 5.76
N GLY A 107 17.00 -6.54 7.07
CA GLY A 107 16.07 -6.02 8.10
C GLY A 107 16.63 -4.82 8.82
#